data_AF-A0A9D0DG87-F1
#
_entry.id   AF-A0A9D0DG87-F1
#
_cell.length_a   1.000
_cell.length_b   1.000
_cell.length_c   1.000
_cell.angle_alpha   90.00
_cell.angle_beta   90.00
_cell.angle_gamma   90.00
#
_symmetry.space_group_name_H-M   'P 1'
#
loop_
_entity.id
_entity.type
_entity.pdbx_description
1 polymer ?
#
loop_
_entity_poly.entity_id
_entity_poly.type
_entity_poly.pdbx_seq_one_letter_code
_entity_poly.pdbx_strand_id
1 'polypeptide(L)'
;LFRSAKASGVMYTYDPVRPEMETMIINSAWGLGEPIVAGEVPTDAFVLDRQPPNDVREMQIVRKDQSMVLRGCGGIGIDGVEEEQRTESSLTKRQLQELARIGVRLERYFKRPQDIEFAVDQQERVIVLQSRQLRLQHERAPRACDLTGLGDKYSIIFRGRGIAAMEGIATGEAWVMREGGDLKDFPMGGILVARHATPQLARVINRATGFITDVGSTTGHLATVAREFRVPALFNTENGTELIRHGQEITLDTECLTVYEGIVQELQYYSIQEEPIEEMYEYRLLRRVLKKIEPLNLTDPEADNFTPRGCRTYHDLTRFVHEKAVETIIDLNFYHAHNRDTQAGRLVWDYPLDLILIDVGGGIEGEHEKGIRPEQITSVPMRALLRGMSYPGMWDMSPAGVDFSSFMSSLTRTTSVRSTSPEDVGRNLAVVSAEYTNINFRLGYHFTVIDAYVSDNILDNHIYFRFSGGVTETTRRARRTRLLGRILSHYDFLCEMHGDIVVARLKRTDRERMLQRLFLLGLLVGFTRQLDVKMVSEEMITTFFNEIKTIMEKENGK
;
A
#
# COMPACT_ATOMS: atom_id res chain seq x y z
N LEU A 1 -41.64 2.58 -29.84
CA LEU A 1 -40.27 2.79 -30.37
C LEU A 1 -40.13 4.26 -30.73
N PHE A 2 -39.26 4.96 -30.00
CA PHE A 2 -39.02 6.40 -30.11
C PHE A 2 -38.42 6.70 -31.48
N ARG A 3 -39.19 7.28 -32.41
CA ARG A 3 -38.83 7.38 -33.83
C ARG A 3 -38.14 8.69 -34.23
N SER A 4 -38.16 9.73 -33.40
CA SER A 4 -37.45 11.01 -33.60
C SER A 4 -37.59 11.90 -32.35
N ALA A 5 -36.50 12.47 -31.86
CA ALA A 5 -36.51 13.50 -30.82
C ALA A 5 -36.72 14.88 -31.47
N LYS A 6 -37.65 15.68 -30.95
CA LYS A 6 -37.78 17.10 -31.31
C LYS A 6 -36.69 17.91 -30.61
N ALA A 7 -36.49 17.67 -29.33
CA ALA A 7 -35.43 18.27 -28.52
C ALA A 7 -34.92 17.25 -27.51
N SER A 8 -33.74 17.49 -26.96
CA SER A 8 -33.17 16.68 -25.89
C SER A 8 -32.24 17.52 -25.04
N GLY A 9 -31.85 16.98 -23.89
CA GLY A 9 -31.07 17.75 -22.94
C GLY A 9 -30.71 17.01 -21.67
N VAL A 10 -30.07 17.77 -20.79
CA VAL A 10 -29.64 17.34 -19.46
C VAL A 10 -30.25 18.26 -18.42
N MET A 11 -30.70 17.70 -17.31
CA MET A 11 -31.23 18.42 -16.17
C MET A 11 -30.47 18.04 -14.90
N TYR A 12 -30.06 19.05 -14.15
CA TYR A 12 -29.50 18.92 -12.82
C TYR A 12 -30.51 19.43 -11.79
N THR A 13 -30.81 18.57 -10.81
CA THR A 13 -31.74 18.92 -9.71
C THR A 13 -31.19 19.97 -8.74
N TYR A 14 -29.88 20.23 -8.81
CA TYR A 14 -29.17 21.33 -8.16
C TYR A 14 -28.18 21.92 -9.16
N ASP A 15 -27.87 23.21 -9.03
CA ASP A 15 -26.74 23.82 -9.73
C ASP A 15 -25.44 23.14 -9.26
N PRO A 16 -24.69 22.46 -10.17
CA PRO A 16 -23.46 21.77 -9.80
C PRO A 16 -22.33 22.73 -9.41
N VAL A 17 -22.41 24.00 -9.81
CA VAL A 17 -21.42 25.05 -9.51
C VAL A 17 -21.81 25.82 -8.26
N ARG A 18 -23.11 26.07 -8.06
CA ARG A 18 -23.66 26.86 -6.94
C ARG A 18 -24.78 26.13 -6.19
N PRO A 19 -24.49 25.01 -5.50
CA PRO A 19 -25.51 24.22 -4.81
C PRO A 19 -26.32 25.03 -3.77
N GLU A 20 -25.73 26.07 -3.19
CA GLU A 20 -26.32 26.98 -2.21
C GLU A 20 -27.50 27.81 -2.76
N MET A 21 -27.56 28.00 -4.08
CA MET A 21 -28.67 28.73 -4.72
C MET A 21 -29.97 27.92 -4.75
N GLU A 22 -29.89 26.61 -4.49
CA GLU A 22 -31.02 25.67 -4.51
C GLU A 22 -31.87 25.80 -5.79
N THR A 23 -31.23 25.92 -6.95
CA THR A 23 -31.88 26.01 -8.27
C THR A 23 -31.68 24.74 -9.09
N MET A 24 -32.63 24.44 -9.99
CA MET A 24 -32.45 23.42 -11.04
C MET A 24 -31.89 24.05 -12.30
N ILE A 25 -31.03 23.32 -13.00
CA ILE A 25 -30.47 23.75 -14.29
C ILE A 25 -30.92 22.77 -15.36
N ILE A 26 -31.48 23.28 -16.46
CA ILE A 26 -31.86 22.49 -17.63
C ILE A 26 -31.12 23.04 -18.83
N ASN A 27 -30.38 22.18 -19.53
CA ASN A 27 -29.74 22.50 -20.80
C ASN A 27 -30.36 21.69 -21.92
N SER A 28 -30.71 22.32 -23.04
CA SER A 28 -31.33 21.62 -24.17
C SER A 28 -30.96 22.18 -25.54
N ALA A 29 -31.08 21.33 -26.56
CA ALA A 29 -30.99 21.71 -27.96
C ALA A 29 -31.96 20.89 -28.82
N TRP A 30 -32.05 21.22 -30.10
CA TRP A 30 -32.88 20.53 -31.08
C TRP A 30 -32.30 19.15 -31.44
N GLY A 31 -33.18 18.17 -31.65
CA GLY A 31 -32.79 16.81 -32.07
C GLY A 31 -32.32 15.91 -30.93
N LEU A 32 -31.44 14.96 -31.27
CA LEU A 32 -30.86 13.96 -30.37
C LEU A 32 -29.74 14.53 -29.48
N GLY A 33 -29.59 13.96 -28.28
CA GLY A 33 -28.84 14.60 -27.18
C GLY A 33 -27.35 14.28 -27.09
N GLU A 34 -26.82 13.39 -27.94
CA GLU A 34 -25.40 13.02 -27.92
C GLU A 34 -24.46 14.24 -28.03
N PRO A 35 -24.68 15.22 -28.94
CA PRO A 35 -23.81 16.39 -29.04
C PRO A 35 -23.90 17.31 -27.82
N ILE A 36 -25.03 17.28 -27.09
CA ILE A 36 -25.22 18.05 -25.85
C ILE A 36 -24.38 17.44 -24.73
N VAL A 37 -24.45 16.12 -24.58
CA VAL A 37 -23.66 15.39 -23.58
C VAL A 37 -22.16 15.50 -23.88
N ALA A 38 -21.78 15.52 -25.15
CA ALA A 38 -20.40 15.74 -25.59
C ALA A 38 -19.94 17.22 -25.47
N GLY A 39 -20.88 18.17 -25.30
CA GLY A 39 -20.58 19.60 -25.23
C GLY A 39 -20.12 20.21 -26.57
N GLU A 40 -20.51 19.60 -27.68
CA GLU A 40 -20.09 19.98 -29.03
C GLU A 40 -21.00 21.04 -29.66
N VAL A 41 -22.22 21.20 -29.14
CA VAL A 41 -23.21 22.15 -29.64
C VAL A 41 -23.62 23.18 -28.58
N PRO A 42 -23.87 24.43 -28.97
CA PRO A 42 -24.44 25.42 -28.06
C PRO A 42 -25.86 24.99 -27.64
N THR A 43 -26.16 25.08 -26.34
CA THR A 43 -27.45 24.71 -25.77
C THR A 43 -28.14 25.89 -25.13
N ASP A 44 -29.47 25.89 -25.16
CA ASP A 44 -30.26 26.78 -24.32
C ASP A 44 -30.06 26.37 -22.86
N ALA A 45 -29.96 27.35 -21.97
CA ALA A 45 -29.83 27.14 -20.53
C ALA A 45 -31.01 27.78 -19.79
N PHE A 46 -31.65 27.01 -18.91
CA PHE A 46 -32.77 27.44 -18.09
C PHE A 46 -32.46 27.19 -16.62
N VAL A 47 -32.61 28.23 -15.79
CA VAL A 47 -32.49 28.15 -14.34
C VAL A 47 -33.89 28.21 -13.74
N LEU A 48 -34.27 27.16 -13.02
CA LEU A 48 -35.60 27.01 -12.43
C LEU A 48 -35.55 26.98 -10.91
N ASP A 49 -36.59 27.53 -10.30
CA ASP A 49 -36.87 27.35 -8.89
C ASP A 49 -37.14 25.88 -8.55
N ARG A 50 -36.64 25.43 -7.39
CA ARG A 50 -36.93 24.07 -6.89
C ARG A 50 -38.29 23.97 -6.22
N GLN A 51 -38.79 25.06 -5.68
CA GLN A 51 -40.09 25.12 -5.04
C GLN A 51 -41.20 25.28 -6.09
N PRO A 52 -42.38 24.64 -5.91
CA PRO A 52 -43.54 24.90 -6.74
C PRO A 52 -43.88 26.39 -6.73
N PRO A 53 -44.18 27.02 -7.89
CA PRO A 53 -44.56 26.38 -9.15
C PRO A 53 -43.41 26.03 -10.12
N ASN A 54 -42.15 26.07 -9.65
CA ASN A 54 -40.93 25.86 -10.44
C ASN A 54 -40.78 26.89 -11.56
N ASP A 55 -40.84 28.17 -11.18
CA ASP A 55 -40.71 29.28 -12.12
C ASP A 55 -39.31 29.35 -12.73
N VAL A 56 -39.25 29.80 -13.98
CA VAL A 56 -37.99 30.04 -14.69
C VAL A 56 -37.44 31.38 -14.20
N ARG A 57 -36.30 31.36 -13.52
CA ARG A 57 -35.59 32.54 -13.01
C ARG A 57 -34.76 33.20 -14.11
N GLU A 58 -34.08 32.38 -14.89
CA GLU A 58 -33.16 32.83 -15.93
C GLU A 58 -33.29 31.91 -17.16
N MET A 59 -33.20 32.52 -18.33
CA MET A 59 -33.27 31.83 -19.62
C MET A 59 -32.25 32.45 -20.56
N GLN A 60 -31.29 31.64 -21.00
CA GLN A 60 -30.31 32.00 -22.00
C GLN A 60 -30.54 31.18 -23.26
N ILE A 61 -31.06 31.83 -24.31
CA ILE A 61 -31.30 31.20 -25.60
C ILE A 61 -30.11 31.49 -26.52
N VAL A 62 -29.57 30.43 -27.09
CA VAL A 62 -28.41 30.51 -27.99
C VAL A 62 -28.82 30.17 -29.41
N ARG A 63 -28.06 30.69 -30.39
CA ARG A 63 -28.23 30.35 -31.80
C ARG A 63 -27.77 28.90 -32.03
N LYS A 64 -28.70 28.04 -32.45
CA LYS A 64 -28.49 26.60 -32.67
C LYS A 64 -28.45 26.31 -34.18
N ASP A 65 -27.29 26.37 -34.82
CA ASP A 65 -27.17 26.23 -36.28
C ASP A 65 -27.35 24.78 -36.79
N GLN A 66 -27.12 23.79 -35.93
CA GLN A 66 -27.11 22.37 -36.29
C GLN A 66 -27.89 21.54 -35.27
N SER A 67 -28.49 20.44 -35.73
CA SER A 67 -29.16 19.46 -34.88
C SER A 67 -28.87 18.04 -35.36
N MET A 68 -28.80 17.10 -34.41
CA MET A 68 -28.60 15.69 -34.76
C MET A 68 -29.95 14.99 -34.91
N VAL A 69 -30.16 14.34 -36.06
CA VAL A 69 -31.43 13.72 -36.44
C VAL A 69 -31.25 12.27 -36.88
N LEU A 70 -32.32 11.48 -36.79
CA LEU A 70 -32.36 10.13 -37.35
C LEU A 70 -32.55 10.20 -38.86
N ARG A 71 -31.72 9.48 -39.61
CA ARG A 71 -31.87 9.35 -41.08
C ARG A 71 -32.93 8.30 -41.40
N GLY A 72 -33.72 8.54 -42.46
CA GLY A 72 -34.82 7.65 -42.87
C GLY A 72 -34.39 6.22 -43.28
N CYS A 73 -33.12 6.02 -43.64
CA CYS A 73 -32.53 4.72 -43.96
C CYS A 73 -31.88 4.00 -42.75
N GLY A 74 -32.02 4.55 -41.54
CA GLY A 74 -31.28 4.11 -40.36
C GLY A 74 -29.96 4.88 -40.20
N GLY A 75 -29.54 5.09 -38.95
CA GLY A 75 -28.36 5.89 -38.60
C GLY A 75 -28.69 7.32 -38.15
N ILE A 76 -27.65 8.02 -37.71
CA ILE A 76 -27.69 9.41 -37.24
C ILE A 76 -27.01 10.33 -38.26
N GLY A 77 -27.44 11.58 -38.33
CA GLY A 77 -26.78 12.61 -39.13
C GLY A 77 -26.98 13.99 -38.53
N ILE A 78 -26.14 14.94 -38.93
CA ILE A 78 -26.28 16.34 -38.55
C ILE A 78 -26.95 17.08 -39.71
N ASP A 79 -28.04 17.77 -39.41
CA ASP A 79 -28.74 18.64 -40.35
C ASP A 79 -28.74 20.08 -39.83
N GLY A 80 -28.74 21.05 -40.75
CA GLY A 80 -28.88 22.46 -40.41
C GLY A 80 -30.28 22.74 -39.88
N VAL A 81 -30.37 23.50 -38.78
CA VAL A 81 -31.66 23.94 -38.24
C VAL A 81 -32.22 25.05 -39.13
N GLU A 82 -33.54 25.09 -39.32
CA GLU A 82 -34.20 26.16 -40.08
C GLU A 82 -33.95 27.53 -39.44
N GLU A 83 -33.70 28.57 -40.24
CA GLU A 83 -33.22 29.89 -39.78
C GLU A 83 -34.10 30.48 -38.66
N GLU A 84 -35.42 30.29 -38.76
CA GLU A 84 -36.41 30.73 -37.78
C GLU A 84 -36.24 30.02 -36.42
N GLN A 85 -35.99 28.72 -36.43
CA GLN A 85 -35.85 27.89 -35.23
C GLN A 85 -34.49 28.04 -34.54
N ARG A 86 -33.47 28.61 -35.21
CA ARG A 86 -32.12 28.74 -34.65
C ARG A 86 -32.09 29.59 -33.40
N THR A 87 -32.96 30.60 -33.32
CA THR A 87 -33.03 31.54 -32.20
C THR A 87 -34.22 31.31 -31.26
N GLU A 88 -35.01 30.26 -31.52
CA GLU A 88 -36.12 29.88 -30.67
C GLU A 88 -35.66 28.99 -29.50
N SER A 89 -36.45 28.98 -28.43
CA SER A 89 -36.27 28.08 -27.30
C SER A 89 -36.57 26.64 -27.71
N SER A 90 -35.64 25.73 -27.46
CA SER A 90 -35.81 24.30 -27.71
C SER A 90 -36.87 23.63 -26.81
N LEU A 91 -37.23 24.27 -25.70
CA LEU A 91 -38.25 23.79 -24.77
C LEU A 91 -39.34 24.84 -24.52
N THR A 92 -40.55 24.36 -24.33
CA THR A 92 -41.70 25.18 -23.91
C THR A 92 -41.75 25.33 -22.39
N LYS A 93 -42.39 26.38 -21.89
CA LYS A 93 -42.62 26.58 -20.44
C LYS A 93 -43.29 25.37 -19.78
N ARG A 94 -44.24 24.72 -20.49
CA ARG A 94 -44.91 23.51 -19.99
C ARG A 94 -43.93 22.35 -19.79
N GLN A 95 -43.03 22.13 -20.75
CA GLN A 95 -42.02 21.07 -20.68
C GLN A 95 -41.00 21.33 -19.57
N LEU A 96 -40.57 22.58 -19.38
CA LEU A 96 -39.67 22.96 -18.28
C LEU A 96 -40.30 22.67 -16.91
N GLN A 97 -41.57 22.99 -16.72
CA GLN A 97 -42.30 22.67 -15.50
C GLN A 97 -42.51 21.16 -15.29
N GLU A 98 -42.75 20.41 -16.37
CA GLU A 98 -42.87 18.95 -16.32
C GLU A 98 -41.54 18.29 -15.92
N LEU A 99 -40.43 18.72 -16.53
CA LEU A 99 -39.07 18.29 -16.19
C LEU A 99 -38.74 18.58 -14.73
N ALA A 100 -39.02 19.81 -14.26
CA ALA A 100 -38.81 20.19 -12.86
C ALA A 100 -39.55 19.25 -11.88
N ARG A 101 -40.83 18.90 -12.17
CA ARG A 101 -41.60 17.95 -11.35
C ARG A 101 -41.00 16.55 -11.37
N ILE A 102 -40.54 16.09 -12.54
CA ILE A 102 -39.86 14.79 -12.69
C ILE A 102 -38.56 14.78 -11.87
N GLY A 103 -37.77 15.85 -11.95
CA GLY A 103 -36.51 16.01 -11.21
C GLY A 103 -36.70 15.92 -9.70
N VAL A 104 -37.62 16.72 -9.15
CA VAL A 104 -37.94 16.70 -7.72
C VAL A 104 -38.44 15.31 -7.29
N ARG A 105 -39.21 14.62 -8.12
CA ARG A 105 -39.70 13.26 -7.82
C ARG A 105 -38.57 12.23 -7.79
N LEU A 106 -37.65 12.28 -8.74
CA LEU A 106 -36.49 11.39 -8.79
C LEU A 106 -35.53 11.66 -7.62
N GLU A 107 -35.28 12.93 -7.31
CA GLU A 107 -34.47 13.32 -6.15
C GLU A 107 -35.07 12.79 -4.85
N ARG A 108 -36.39 12.94 -4.63
CA ARG A 108 -37.08 12.38 -3.46
C ARG A 108 -36.97 10.86 -3.37
N TYR A 109 -37.00 10.17 -4.50
CA TYR A 109 -36.89 8.71 -4.54
C TYR A 109 -35.46 8.25 -4.19
N PHE A 110 -34.44 8.84 -4.80
CA PHE A 110 -33.03 8.47 -4.57
C PHE A 110 -32.41 9.12 -3.32
N LYS A 111 -33.10 10.09 -2.70
CA LYS A 111 -32.66 10.85 -1.52
C LYS A 111 -31.32 11.56 -1.73
N ARG A 112 -30.99 11.87 -2.99
CA ARG A 112 -29.74 12.49 -3.43
C ARG A 112 -30.03 13.35 -4.67
N PRO A 113 -29.30 14.46 -4.87
CA PRO A 113 -29.32 15.22 -6.12
C PRO A 113 -29.09 14.29 -7.33
N GLN A 114 -29.81 14.54 -8.42
CA GLN A 114 -29.77 13.79 -9.66
C GLN A 114 -29.29 14.64 -10.85
N ASP A 115 -28.58 13.96 -11.75
CA ASP A 115 -28.22 14.33 -13.12
C ASP A 115 -29.07 13.45 -14.06
N ILE A 116 -29.88 14.08 -14.91
CA ILE A 116 -30.98 13.45 -15.63
C ILE A 116 -30.88 13.80 -17.13
N GLU A 117 -30.76 12.78 -17.98
CA GLU A 117 -30.86 12.93 -19.43
C GLU A 117 -32.30 12.70 -19.88
N PHE A 118 -32.79 13.56 -20.75
CA PHE A 118 -34.16 13.49 -21.26
C PHE A 118 -34.23 13.79 -22.76
N ALA A 119 -35.34 13.37 -23.36
CA ALA A 119 -35.73 13.76 -24.70
C ALA A 119 -37.21 14.14 -24.76
N VAL A 120 -37.54 15.05 -25.66
CA VAL A 120 -38.89 15.45 -26.02
C VAL A 120 -39.19 14.84 -27.38
N ASP A 121 -40.26 14.04 -27.48
CA ASP A 121 -40.67 13.48 -28.76
C ASP A 121 -41.43 14.49 -29.64
N GLN A 122 -41.72 14.09 -30.87
CA GLN A 122 -42.53 14.88 -31.81
C GLN A 122 -43.98 15.11 -31.33
N GLN A 123 -44.44 14.39 -30.31
CA GLN A 123 -45.75 14.60 -29.65
C GLN A 123 -45.64 15.50 -28.40
N GLU A 124 -44.50 16.17 -28.22
CA GLU A 124 -44.21 17.08 -27.11
C GLU A 124 -44.23 16.44 -25.72
N ARG A 125 -44.02 15.12 -25.64
CA ARG A 125 -43.93 14.38 -24.37
C ARG A 125 -42.49 14.31 -23.91
N VAL A 126 -42.29 14.57 -22.61
CA VAL A 126 -40.99 14.42 -21.95
C VAL A 126 -40.73 12.95 -21.61
N ILE A 127 -39.57 12.43 -22.00
CA ILE A 127 -39.13 11.07 -21.71
C ILE A 127 -37.77 11.13 -21.02
N VAL A 128 -37.66 10.51 -19.85
CA VAL A 128 -36.38 10.33 -19.15
C VAL A 128 -35.63 9.16 -19.78
N LEU A 129 -34.38 9.39 -20.17
CA LEU A 129 -33.51 8.40 -20.77
C LEU A 129 -32.58 7.78 -19.72
N GLN A 130 -32.00 8.61 -18.86
CA GLN A 130 -31.06 8.21 -17.82
C GLN A 130 -31.24 9.09 -16.58
N SER A 131 -30.99 8.54 -15.39
CA SER A 131 -30.83 9.29 -14.14
C SER A 131 -29.68 8.69 -13.35
N ARG A 132 -28.78 9.53 -12.85
CA ARG A 132 -27.69 9.12 -11.97
C ARG A 132 -27.48 10.16 -10.86
N GLN A 133 -26.79 9.74 -9.80
CA GLN A 133 -26.48 10.64 -8.69
C GLN A 133 -25.58 11.80 -9.14
N LEU A 134 -26.04 13.03 -8.90
CA LEU A 134 -25.24 14.23 -9.05
C LEU A 134 -24.31 14.36 -7.84
N ARG A 135 -23.00 14.44 -8.10
CA ARG A 135 -21.99 14.70 -7.08
C ARG A 135 -21.80 16.21 -6.94
N LEU A 136 -22.40 16.79 -5.89
CA LEU A 136 -22.16 18.18 -5.52
C LEU A 136 -20.78 18.29 -4.85
N GLN A 137 -19.99 19.28 -5.27
CA GLN A 137 -18.80 19.67 -4.50
C GLN A 137 -19.29 20.22 -3.15
N HIS A 138 -18.75 19.71 -2.04
CA HIS A 138 -19.07 20.25 -0.71
C HIS A 138 -18.45 21.64 -0.55
N GLU A 139 -19.15 22.54 0.14
CA GLU A 139 -18.58 23.81 0.62
C GLU A 139 -17.26 23.54 1.34
N ARG A 140 -16.17 24.05 0.78
CA ARG A 140 -14.85 24.03 1.41
C ARG A 140 -14.85 25.02 2.57
N ALA A 141 -14.15 24.65 3.65
CA ALA A 141 -13.87 25.59 4.73
C ALA A 141 -13.21 26.86 4.16
N PRO A 142 -13.59 28.06 4.63
CA PRO A 142 -12.97 29.30 4.18
C PRO A 142 -11.45 29.23 4.43
N ARG A 143 -10.67 29.68 3.44
CA ARG A 143 -9.21 29.67 3.46
C ARG A 143 -8.70 30.27 4.77
N ALA A 144 -7.83 29.54 5.47
CA ALA A 144 -7.11 30.06 6.66
C ALA A 144 -6.03 31.10 6.29
N CYS A 145 -5.72 31.25 5.00
CA CYS A 145 -4.73 32.19 4.49
C CYS A 145 -5.45 33.38 3.85
N ASP A 146 -5.17 34.58 4.33
CA ASP A 146 -5.62 35.82 3.72
C ASP A 146 -4.83 36.04 2.42
N LEU A 147 -5.41 35.65 1.28
CA LEU A 147 -4.78 35.79 -0.04
C LEU A 147 -4.94 37.21 -0.63
N THR A 148 -5.55 38.12 0.13
CA THR A 148 -5.62 39.53 -0.26
C THR A 148 -4.20 40.12 -0.25
N GLY A 149 -3.65 40.39 -1.44
CA GLY A 149 -2.30 40.97 -1.62
C GLY A 149 -1.31 40.10 -2.38
N LEU A 150 -1.66 38.86 -2.78
CA LEU A 150 -0.77 38.04 -3.64
C LEU A 150 -0.46 38.73 -4.98
N GLY A 151 -1.43 39.47 -5.53
CA GLY A 151 -1.26 40.22 -6.78
C GLY A 151 -0.26 41.37 -6.70
N ASP A 152 0.09 41.84 -5.49
CA ASP A 152 1.11 42.88 -5.28
C ASP A 152 2.52 42.27 -5.11
N LYS A 153 2.62 40.99 -4.75
CA LYS A 153 3.87 40.29 -4.46
C LYS A 153 4.41 39.47 -5.64
N TYR A 154 3.53 38.93 -6.47
CA TYR A 154 3.89 38.06 -7.59
C TYR A 154 3.36 38.61 -8.91
N SER A 155 4.20 38.53 -9.94
CA SER A 155 3.81 38.88 -11.31
C SER A 155 2.73 37.93 -11.82
N ILE A 156 1.64 38.49 -12.34
CA ILE A 156 0.53 37.72 -12.91
C ILE A 156 0.70 37.69 -14.44
N ILE A 157 0.69 36.49 -15.03
CA ILE A 157 0.67 36.31 -16.49
C ILE A 157 -0.71 36.68 -17.03
N PHE A 158 -1.76 36.11 -16.45
CA PHE A 158 -3.15 36.52 -16.69
C PHE A 158 -4.08 36.15 -15.54
N ARG A 159 -5.23 36.84 -15.46
CA ARG A 159 -6.28 36.62 -14.48
C ARG A 159 -7.68 36.73 -15.10
N GLY A 160 -8.62 35.95 -14.58
CA GLY A 160 -10.03 36.00 -14.96
C GLY A 160 -10.31 35.47 -16.37
N ARG A 161 -9.40 34.63 -16.89
CA ARG A 161 -9.53 33.99 -18.21
C ARG A 161 -9.74 32.49 -18.04
N GLY A 162 -10.57 31.93 -18.89
CA GLY A 162 -10.89 30.51 -18.86
C GLY A 162 -11.90 30.12 -17.80
N ILE A 163 -12.17 28.82 -17.75
CA ILE A 163 -13.12 28.17 -16.88
C ILE A 163 -12.39 26.99 -16.24
N ALA A 164 -12.48 26.87 -14.92
CA ALA A 164 -11.91 25.74 -14.19
C ALA A 164 -12.69 24.45 -14.53
N ALA A 165 -12.01 23.51 -15.19
CA ALA A 165 -12.52 22.15 -15.36
C ALA A 165 -12.31 21.31 -14.10
N MET A 166 -11.16 21.52 -13.44
CA MET A 166 -10.82 20.96 -12.14
C MET A 166 -10.12 22.05 -11.30
N GLU A 167 -10.66 22.29 -10.11
CA GLU A 167 -10.12 23.25 -9.15
C GLU A 167 -8.84 22.73 -8.47
N GLY A 168 -7.98 23.67 -8.06
CA GLY A 168 -6.77 23.40 -7.29
C GLY A 168 -5.59 24.28 -7.71
N ILE A 169 -4.47 24.07 -7.03
CA ILE A 169 -3.21 24.76 -7.30
C ILE A 169 -2.25 23.78 -7.97
N ALA A 170 -1.63 24.20 -9.07
CA ALA A 170 -0.54 23.46 -9.70
C ALA A 170 0.69 24.36 -9.85
N THR A 171 1.86 23.79 -9.63
CA THR A 171 3.16 24.45 -9.83
C THR A 171 4.04 23.58 -10.71
N GLY A 172 4.75 24.18 -11.66
CA GLY A 172 5.68 23.43 -12.49
C GLY A 172 6.14 24.22 -13.72
N GLU A 173 7.03 23.60 -14.50
CA GLU A 173 7.46 24.13 -15.79
C GLU A 173 6.33 24.01 -16.82
N ALA A 174 6.03 25.10 -17.51
CA ALA A 174 5.02 25.16 -18.56
C ALA A 174 5.52 24.49 -19.84
N TRP A 175 4.88 23.39 -20.23
CA TRP A 175 5.13 22.72 -21.49
C TRP A 175 4.11 23.17 -22.54
N VAL A 176 4.47 24.19 -23.33
CA VAL A 176 3.60 24.68 -24.42
C VAL A 176 3.70 23.75 -25.62
N MET A 177 2.57 23.13 -25.99
CA MET A 177 2.42 22.20 -27.09
C MET A 177 2.28 22.94 -28.43
N ARG A 178 3.23 22.76 -29.34
CA ARG A 178 3.19 23.29 -30.71
C ARG A 178 2.54 22.28 -31.67
N GLU A 179 2.03 22.75 -32.81
CA GLU A 179 1.49 21.88 -33.86
C GLU A 179 2.52 20.81 -34.27
N GLY A 180 2.14 19.53 -34.15
CA GLY A 180 3.00 18.38 -34.46
C GLY A 180 3.98 17.96 -33.35
N GLY A 181 3.94 18.56 -32.16
CA GLY A 181 4.79 18.17 -31.03
C GLY A 181 4.48 16.77 -30.47
N ASP A 182 5.51 16.00 -30.10
CA ASP A 182 5.35 14.68 -29.44
C ASP A 182 5.24 14.86 -27.91
N LEU A 183 4.34 14.08 -27.29
CA LEU A 183 4.14 14.07 -25.83
C LEU A 183 5.14 13.17 -25.11
N LYS A 184 5.99 12.42 -25.81
CA LYS A 184 6.96 11.51 -25.18
C LYS A 184 7.89 12.24 -24.20
N ASP A 185 8.39 13.40 -24.60
CA ASP A 185 9.41 14.16 -23.86
C ASP A 185 8.83 15.06 -22.75
N PHE A 186 7.52 15.01 -22.52
CA PHE A 186 6.88 15.78 -21.46
C PHE A 186 7.46 15.39 -20.07
N PRO A 187 7.96 16.36 -19.27
CA PRO A 187 8.62 16.09 -18.01
C PRO A 187 7.63 15.66 -16.91
N MET A 188 8.14 14.95 -15.91
CA MET A 188 7.39 14.74 -14.67
C MET A 188 7.23 16.06 -13.93
N GLY A 189 6.00 16.39 -13.50
CA GLY A 189 5.73 17.60 -12.73
C GLY A 189 5.42 18.85 -13.57
N GLY A 190 5.38 18.75 -14.91
CA GLY A 190 5.11 19.88 -15.80
C GLY A 190 3.63 20.29 -15.85
N ILE A 191 3.37 21.53 -16.25
CA ILE A 191 2.03 22.03 -16.57
C ILE A 191 1.87 22.05 -18.08
N LEU A 192 0.93 21.27 -18.62
CA LEU A 192 0.71 21.17 -20.05
C LEU A 192 -0.13 22.35 -20.55
N VAL A 193 0.39 23.13 -21.49
CA VAL A 193 -0.31 24.27 -22.12
C VAL A 193 -0.55 23.95 -23.59
N ALA A 194 -1.80 23.94 -24.05
CA ALA A 194 -2.12 23.56 -25.42
C ALA A 194 -3.31 24.32 -26.00
N ARG A 195 -3.36 24.49 -27.33
CA ARG A 195 -4.47 25.24 -27.96
C ARG A 195 -5.82 24.56 -27.79
N HIS A 196 -5.88 23.23 -27.97
CA HIS A 196 -7.12 22.45 -27.91
C HIS A 196 -7.04 21.35 -26.87
N ALA A 197 -8.10 21.17 -26.08
CA ALA A 197 -8.27 20.08 -25.12
C ALA A 197 -8.54 18.72 -25.79
N THR A 198 -7.57 18.21 -26.57
CA THR A 198 -7.72 16.94 -27.30
C THR A 198 -7.56 15.72 -26.38
N PRO A 199 -8.24 14.58 -26.67
CA PRO A 199 -8.10 13.36 -25.87
C PRO A 199 -6.67 12.83 -25.75
N GLN A 200 -5.80 13.12 -26.72
CA GLN A 200 -4.40 12.67 -26.70
C GLN A 200 -3.60 13.27 -25.54
N LEU A 201 -3.99 14.44 -25.03
CA LEU A 201 -3.34 15.09 -23.89
C LEU A 201 -3.53 14.28 -22.59
N ALA A 202 -4.57 13.44 -22.49
CA ALA A 202 -4.78 12.55 -21.35
C ALA A 202 -3.62 11.54 -21.17
N ARG A 203 -2.81 11.28 -22.20
CA ARG A 203 -1.65 10.37 -22.10
C ARG A 203 -0.60 10.82 -21.10
N VAL A 204 -0.56 12.12 -20.77
CA VAL A 204 0.40 12.67 -19.80
C VAL A 204 -0.22 12.94 -18.43
N ILE A 205 -1.46 12.51 -18.20
CA ILE A 205 -2.21 12.78 -16.96
C ILE A 205 -1.44 12.37 -15.70
N ASN A 206 -0.73 11.24 -15.73
CA ASN A 206 0.04 10.74 -14.59
C ASN A 206 1.38 11.48 -14.36
N ARG A 207 1.76 12.38 -15.28
CA ARG A 207 2.99 13.16 -15.22
C ARG A 207 2.73 14.65 -15.03
N ALA A 208 1.58 15.14 -15.51
CA ALA A 208 1.23 16.55 -15.48
C ALA A 208 0.70 16.96 -14.10
N THR A 209 1.14 18.11 -13.61
CA THR A 209 0.59 18.74 -12.40
C THR A 209 -0.57 19.66 -12.71
N GLY A 210 -0.71 20.11 -13.96
CA GLY A 210 -1.83 20.95 -14.39
C GLY A 210 -2.03 20.97 -15.91
N PHE A 211 -3.21 21.41 -16.33
CA PHE A 211 -3.54 21.67 -17.75
C PHE A 211 -4.04 23.10 -17.95
N ILE A 212 -3.59 23.73 -19.03
CA ILE A 212 -4.09 25.02 -19.51
C ILE A 212 -4.43 24.86 -20.99
N THR A 213 -5.66 25.19 -21.39
CA THR A 213 -6.01 25.22 -22.83
C THR A 213 -6.73 26.48 -23.27
N ASP A 214 -6.48 26.89 -24.52
CA ASP A 214 -7.12 28.06 -25.13
C ASP A 214 -8.58 27.77 -25.51
N VAL A 215 -8.83 26.56 -26.01
CA VAL A 215 -10.13 26.06 -26.44
C VAL A 215 -10.42 24.73 -25.74
N GLY A 216 -11.57 24.64 -25.09
CA GLY A 216 -12.05 23.44 -24.43
C GLY A 216 -13.26 23.71 -23.55
N SER A 217 -14.09 22.68 -23.32
CA SER A 217 -15.26 22.76 -22.44
C SER A 217 -14.99 22.02 -21.13
N THR A 218 -15.69 22.43 -20.06
CA THR A 218 -15.69 21.71 -18.78
C THR A 218 -16.41 20.36 -18.86
N THR A 219 -17.15 20.07 -19.93
CA THR A 219 -17.84 18.79 -20.16
C THR A 219 -17.05 17.83 -21.07
N GLY A 220 -15.97 18.29 -21.70
CA GLY A 220 -15.19 17.49 -22.64
C GLY A 220 -14.44 16.31 -22.00
N HIS A 221 -13.92 15.40 -22.83
CA HIS A 221 -13.22 14.19 -22.37
C HIS A 221 -12.02 14.51 -21.47
N LEU A 222 -11.16 15.46 -21.86
CA LEU A 222 -10.01 15.86 -21.04
C LEU A 222 -10.43 16.47 -19.69
N ALA A 223 -11.58 17.19 -19.63
CA ALA A 223 -12.11 17.72 -18.38
C ALA A 223 -12.55 16.60 -17.44
N THR A 224 -13.20 15.56 -18.00
CA THR A 224 -13.61 14.38 -17.24
C THR A 224 -12.40 13.63 -16.68
N VAL A 225 -11.38 13.40 -17.51
CA VAL A 225 -10.13 12.76 -17.09
C VAL A 225 -9.40 13.59 -16.05
N ALA A 226 -9.28 14.91 -16.25
CA ALA A 226 -8.66 15.80 -15.27
C ALA A 226 -9.36 15.74 -13.89
N ARG A 227 -10.70 15.65 -13.86
CA ARG A 227 -11.45 15.45 -12.61
C ARG A 227 -11.23 14.07 -11.98
N GLU A 228 -11.18 13.03 -12.80
CA GLU A 228 -10.96 11.66 -12.32
C GLU A 228 -9.59 11.51 -11.67
N PHE A 229 -8.57 12.11 -12.27
CA PHE A 229 -7.19 12.11 -11.79
C PHE A 229 -6.86 13.30 -10.88
N ARG A 230 -7.83 14.18 -10.61
CA ARG A 230 -7.72 15.39 -9.79
C ARG A 230 -6.55 16.31 -10.18
N VAL A 231 -6.30 16.45 -11.47
CA VAL A 231 -5.26 17.37 -11.98
C VAL A 231 -5.90 18.73 -12.25
N PRO A 232 -5.45 19.82 -11.59
CA PRO A 232 -5.95 21.17 -11.84
C PRO A 232 -5.95 21.52 -13.33
N ALA A 233 -7.09 22.00 -13.84
CA ALA A 233 -7.28 22.20 -15.26
C ALA A 233 -8.07 23.48 -15.54
N LEU A 234 -7.46 24.39 -16.31
CA LEU A 234 -8.04 25.66 -16.73
C LEU A 234 -8.22 25.67 -18.25
N PHE A 235 -9.46 25.62 -18.72
CA PHE A 235 -9.77 25.55 -20.15
C PHE A 235 -10.41 26.84 -20.65
N ASN A 236 -10.49 26.99 -21.97
CA ASN A 236 -11.08 28.16 -22.61
C ASN A 236 -10.38 29.50 -22.28
N THR A 237 -9.05 29.49 -22.10
CA THR A 237 -8.27 30.70 -21.78
C THR A 237 -8.12 31.67 -22.96
N GLU A 238 -8.65 31.31 -24.13
CA GLU A 238 -8.60 32.03 -25.42
C GLU A 238 -7.21 32.14 -26.03
N ASN A 239 -6.23 32.61 -25.26
CA ASN A 239 -4.87 32.88 -25.73
C ASN A 239 -3.77 32.56 -24.69
N GLY A 240 -4.01 31.63 -23.76
CA GLY A 240 -3.02 31.18 -22.79
C GLY A 240 -1.74 30.63 -23.43
N THR A 241 -1.83 29.97 -24.59
CA THR A 241 -0.64 29.48 -25.32
C THR A 241 0.25 30.60 -25.87
N GLU A 242 -0.28 31.81 -26.06
CA GLU A 242 0.47 32.97 -26.53
C GLU A 242 1.13 33.73 -25.38
N LEU A 243 0.52 33.69 -24.20
CA LEU A 243 0.97 34.42 -23.01
C LEU A 243 2.03 33.65 -22.21
N ILE A 244 1.97 32.32 -22.21
CA ILE A 244 2.89 31.46 -21.45
C ILE A 244 4.02 30.98 -22.35
N ARG A 245 5.27 31.04 -21.86
CA ARG A 245 6.44 30.55 -22.60
C ARG A 245 6.76 29.10 -22.26
N HIS A 246 7.18 28.33 -23.25
CA HIS A 246 7.66 26.96 -23.04
C HIS A 246 8.89 26.95 -22.11
N GLY A 247 8.89 26.09 -21.10
CA GLY A 247 9.93 25.97 -20.07
C GLY A 247 9.85 27.02 -18.96
N GLN A 248 8.85 27.90 -18.96
CA GLN A 248 8.66 28.90 -17.90
C GLN A 248 8.07 28.25 -16.66
N GLU A 249 8.64 28.49 -15.49
CA GLU A 249 8.00 28.11 -14.23
C GLU A 249 6.75 28.97 -13.98
N ILE A 250 5.63 28.33 -13.70
CA ILE A 250 4.36 29.01 -13.43
C ILE A 250 3.65 28.38 -12.23
N THR A 251 2.76 29.18 -11.62
CA THR A 251 1.77 28.70 -10.65
C THR A 251 0.39 28.92 -11.23
N LEU A 252 -0.37 27.84 -11.40
CA LEU A 252 -1.74 27.82 -11.85
C LEU A 252 -2.66 27.75 -10.64
N ASP A 253 -3.45 28.80 -10.42
CA ASP A 253 -4.55 28.84 -9.46
C ASP A 253 -5.87 28.80 -10.24
N THR A 254 -6.45 27.61 -10.37
CA THR A 254 -7.70 27.45 -11.13
C THR A 254 -8.91 27.95 -10.36
N GLU A 255 -8.83 28.08 -9.04
CA GLU A 255 -9.92 28.61 -8.21
C GLU A 255 -10.09 30.12 -8.42
N CYS A 256 -8.98 30.87 -8.47
CA CYS A 256 -8.99 32.30 -8.75
C CYS A 256 -8.81 32.64 -10.24
N LEU A 257 -8.81 31.63 -11.12
CA LEU A 257 -8.58 31.77 -12.57
C LEU A 257 -7.34 32.61 -12.87
N THR A 258 -6.26 32.39 -12.13
CA THR A 258 -5.05 33.21 -12.19
C THR A 258 -3.82 32.33 -12.46
N VAL A 259 -2.97 32.79 -13.37
CA VAL A 259 -1.66 32.18 -13.63
C VAL A 259 -0.59 33.18 -13.23
N TYR A 260 0.26 32.79 -12.28
CA TYR A 260 1.38 33.57 -11.79
C TYR A 260 2.68 33.15 -12.49
N GLU A 261 3.59 34.10 -12.65
CA GLU A 261 4.96 33.83 -13.07
C GLU A 261 5.78 33.32 -11.88
N GLY A 262 6.47 32.19 -12.06
CA GLY A 262 7.24 31.52 -11.02
C GLY A 262 6.40 30.68 -10.06
N ILE A 263 7.06 30.16 -9.02
CA ILE A 263 6.45 29.32 -7.98
C ILE A 263 6.01 30.19 -6.79
N VAL A 264 4.70 30.27 -6.55
CA VAL A 264 4.11 30.97 -5.39
C VAL A 264 4.08 30.02 -4.20
N GLN A 265 5.03 30.18 -3.29
CA GLN A 265 5.22 29.26 -2.15
C GLN A 265 3.99 29.16 -1.23
N GLU A 266 3.28 30.26 -1.02
CA GLU A 266 2.08 30.31 -0.17
C GLU A 266 0.94 29.45 -0.73
N LEU A 267 0.78 29.42 -2.06
CA LEU A 267 -0.22 28.59 -2.74
C LEU A 267 0.22 27.11 -2.79
N GLN A 268 1.53 26.86 -2.90
CA GLN A 268 2.07 25.50 -2.86
C GLN A 268 1.83 24.82 -1.50
N TYR A 269 1.97 25.55 -0.39
CA TYR A 269 1.70 25.03 0.96
C TYR A 269 0.20 24.72 1.18
N TYR A 270 -0.69 25.50 0.55
CA TYR A 270 -2.13 25.28 0.60
C TYR A 270 -2.54 23.94 -0.03
N SER A 271 -1.94 23.57 -1.18
CA SER A 271 -2.20 22.28 -1.84
C SER A 271 -1.91 21.07 -0.96
N ILE A 272 -1.03 21.18 0.04
CA ILE A 272 -0.63 20.07 0.93
C ILE A 272 -1.64 19.89 2.08
N GLN A 273 -2.36 20.95 2.48
CA GLN A 273 -3.23 20.93 3.66
C GLN A 273 -4.67 20.49 3.39
N GLU A 274 -5.11 20.40 2.13
CA GLU A 274 -6.53 20.23 1.79
C GLU A 274 -7.05 18.78 1.69
N GLU A 275 -6.23 17.73 1.72
CA GLU A 275 -6.79 16.37 1.63
C GLU A 275 -7.04 15.74 3.01
N PRO A 276 -8.30 15.65 3.48
CA PRO A 276 -8.65 14.70 4.53
C PRO A 276 -8.62 13.30 3.91
N ILE A 277 -7.42 12.73 3.79
CA ILE A 277 -7.18 11.35 3.33
C ILE A 277 -8.10 10.37 4.08
N GLU A 278 -8.42 10.66 5.34
CA GLU A 278 -9.31 9.88 6.19
C GLU A 278 -10.76 9.77 5.67
N GLU A 279 -11.20 10.72 4.85
CA GLU A 279 -12.53 10.74 4.25
C GLU A 279 -12.59 10.01 2.91
N MET A 280 -11.45 9.64 2.30
CA MET A 280 -11.45 8.92 1.02
C MET A 280 -12.10 7.54 1.14
N TYR A 281 -12.82 7.13 0.10
CA TYR A 281 -13.48 5.82 0.08
C TYR A 281 -12.46 4.68 0.20
N GLU A 282 -11.36 4.80 -0.55
CA GLU A 282 -10.24 3.88 -0.58
C GLU A 282 -9.62 3.76 0.82
N TYR A 283 -9.35 4.90 1.47
CA TYR A 283 -8.82 4.90 2.83
C TYR A 283 -9.80 4.27 3.83
N ARG A 284 -11.09 4.61 3.78
CA ARG A 284 -12.12 4.01 4.66
C ARG A 284 -12.30 2.51 4.38
N LEU A 285 -12.18 2.08 3.12
CA LEU A 285 -12.25 0.68 2.72
C LEU A 285 -11.03 -0.07 3.25
N LEU A 286 -9.83 0.43 2.96
CA LEU A 286 -8.57 -0.15 3.45
C LEU A 286 -8.55 -0.20 4.96
N ARG A 287 -8.96 0.86 5.67
CA ARG A 287 -9.06 0.88 7.14
C ARG A 287 -10.07 -0.13 7.69
N ARG A 288 -11.17 -0.41 6.99
CA ARG A 288 -12.12 -1.47 7.37
C ARG A 288 -11.53 -2.86 7.15
N VAL A 289 -10.85 -3.07 6.02
CA VAL A 289 -10.17 -4.33 5.69
C VAL A 289 -9.03 -4.60 6.67
N LEU A 290 -8.24 -3.59 7.01
CA LEU A 290 -7.11 -3.69 7.93
C LEU A 290 -7.53 -4.23 9.30
N LYS A 291 -8.71 -3.83 9.81
CA LYS A 291 -9.29 -4.35 11.07
C LYS A 291 -9.57 -5.86 11.06
N LYS A 292 -9.67 -6.48 9.87
CA LYS A 292 -9.85 -7.94 9.70
C LYS A 292 -8.53 -8.66 9.41
N ILE A 293 -7.46 -7.93 9.16
CA ILE A 293 -6.16 -8.50 8.81
C ILE A 293 -5.22 -8.41 10.01
N GLU A 294 -4.95 -7.20 10.49
CA GLU A 294 -3.79 -6.89 11.36
C GLU A 294 -3.95 -7.31 12.83
N PRO A 295 -5.09 -7.10 13.52
CA PRO A 295 -5.15 -7.32 14.96
C PRO A 295 -4.91 -8.79 15.32
N LEU A 296 -4.00 -9.03 16.27
CA LEU A 296 -3.77 -10.35 16.86
C LEU A 296 -4.55 -10.48 18.17
N ASN A 297 -5.59 -11.31 18.15
CA ASN A 297 -6.46 -11.60 19.30
C ASN A 297 -6.14 -12.97 19.92
N LEU A 298 -5.55 -13.90 19.17
CA LEU A 298 -5.07 -15.20 19.66
C LEU A 298 -3.63 -15.11 20.13
N THR A 299 -3.41 -14.48 21.29
CA THR A 299 -2.06 -14.27 21.84
C THR A 299 -1.56 -15.42 22.70
N ASP A 300 -2.46 -16.14 23.37
CA ASP A 300 -2.14 -17.22 24.30
C ASP A 300 -2.59 -18.58 23.74
N PRO A 301 -1.63 -19.47 23.39
CA PRO A 301 -1.90 -20.84 22.93
C PRO A 301 -2.67 -21.72 23.90
N GLU A 302 -2.54 -21.47 25.21
CA GLU A 302 -3.13 -22.30 26.28
C GLU A 302 -4.54 -21.84 26.66
N ALA A 303 -5.01 -20.73 26.10
CA ALA A 303 -6.32 -20.19 26.41
C ALA A 303 -7.45 -21.01 25.77
N ASP A 304 -8.58 -21.16 26.48
CA ASP A 304 -9.75 -21.93 26.01
C ASP A 304 -10.29 -21.46 24.65
N ASN A 305 -10.03 -20.19 24.29
CA ASN A 305 -10.45 -19.62 23.01
C ASN A 305 -9.46 -19.87 21.86
N PHE A 306 -8.33 -20.55 22.08
CA PHE A 306 -7.34 -20.90 21.05
C PHE A 306 -7.84 -22.04 20.14
N THR A 307 -8.87 -21.73 19.36
CA THR A 307 -9.56 -22.67 18.47
C THR A 307 -9.79 -22.03 17.10
N PRO A 308 -10.10 -22.82 16.04
CA PRO A 308 -10.44 -22.25 14.73
C PRO A 308 -11.63 -21.28 14.81
N ARG A 309 -12.58 -21.53 15.73
CA ARG A 309 -13.73 -20.65 15.98
C ARG A 309 -13.35 -19.36 16.72
N GLY A 310 -12.21 -19.35 17.41
CA GLY A 310 -11.65 -18.18 18.08
C GLY A 310 -10.94 -17.20 17.15
N CYS A 311 -10.61 -17.61 15.92
CA CYS A 311 -9.95 -16.75 14.94
C CYS A 311 -10.89 -15.65 14.43
N ARG A 312 -10.55 -14.38 14.66
CA ARG A 312 -11.37 -13.22 14.24
C ARG A 312 -10.76 -12.43 13.09
N THR A 313 -9.45 -12.56 12.90
CA THR A 313 -8.66 -11.90 11.85
C THR A 313 -7.84 -12.90 11.05
N TYR A 314 -7.28 -12.47 9.93
CA TYR A 314 -6.31 -13.27 9.17
C TYR A 314 -5.01 -13.50 9.96
N HIS A 315 -4.58 -12.56 10.80
CA HIS A 315 -3.42 -12.75 11.68
C HIS A 315 -3.69 -13.81 12.76
N ASP A 316 -4.92 -13.92 13.27
CA ASP A 316 -5.30 -15.01 14.18
C ASP A 316 -5.20 -16.38 13.49
N LEU A 317 -5.65 -16.47 12.23
CA LEU A 317 -5.55 -17.71 11.45
C LEU A 317 -4.10 -18.14 11.24
N THR A 318 -3.22 -17.21 10.84
CA THR A 318 -1.79 -17.53 10.65
C THR A 318 -1.14 -17.95 11.97
N ARG A 319 -1.46 -17.28 13.09
CA ARG A 319 -0.96 -17.65 14.42
C ARG A 319 -1.44 -19.04 14.87
N PHE A 320 -2.73 -19.34 14.67
CA PHE A 320 -3.33 -20.62 15.04
C PHE A 320 -2.73 -21.77 14.23
N VAL A 321 -2.65 -21.63 12.90
CA VAL A 321 -2.05 -22.64 12.02
C VAL A 321 -0.58 -22.86 12.38
N HIS A 322 0.16 -21.79 12.65
CA HIS A 322 1.55 -21.89 13.08
C HIS A 322 1.69 -22.70 14.38
N GLU A 323 0.88 -22.40 15.40
CA GLU A 323 0.93 -23.14 16.67
C GLU A 323 0.58 -24.61 16.51
N LYS A 324 -0.49 -24.93 15.77
CA LYS A 324 -0.88 -26.33 15.52
C LYS A 324 0.14 -27.10 14.69
N ALA A 325 0.82 -26.43 13.75
CA ALA A 325 1.94 -27.03 13.04
C ALA A 325 3.10 -27.33 14.00
N VAL A 326 3.44 -26.42 14.91
CA VAL A 326 4.50 -26.65 15.92
C VAL A 326 4.14 -27.78 16.87
N GLU A 327 2.92 -27.80 17.42
CA GLU A 327 2.41 -28.88 18.28
C GLU A 327 2.51 -30.23 17.55
N THR A 328 2.04 -30.31 16.30
CA THR A 328 2.11 -31.54 15.49
C THR A 328 3.56 -31.98 15.27
N ILE A 329 4.49 -31.05 15.02
CA ILE A 329 5.92 -31.37 14.87
C ILE A 329 6.51 -31.90 16.19
N ILE A 330 6.13 -31.34 17.34
CA ILE A 330 6.57 -31.85 18.65
C ILE A 330 6.00 -33.25 18.90
N ASP A 331 4.71 -33.45 18.60
CA ASP A 331 4.00 -34.71 18.78
C ASP A 331 4.42 -35.81 17.80
N LEU A 332 5.01 -35.46 16.65
CA LEU A 332 5.64 -36.42 15.73
C LEU A 332 6.71 -37.27 16.46
N ASN A 333 7.34 -36.72 17.50
CA ASN A 333 8.32 -37.42 18.31
C ASN A 333 7.70 -38.50 19.22
N PHE A 334 6.38 -38.43 19.48
CA PHE A 334 5.64 -39.38 20.32
C PHE A 334 4.74 -40.34 19.53
N TYR A 335 4.27 -39.96 18.34
CA TYR A 335 3.23 -40.71 17.62
C TYR A 335 3.68 -41.61 16.45
N HIS A 336 4.97 -41.69 16.10
CA HIS A 336 5.39 -42.57 15.00
C HIS A 336 5.95 -43.92 15.40
N ALA A 337 5.01 -44.87 15.46
CA ALA A 337 5.21 -46.27 15.10
C ALA A 337 4.77 -46.60 13.65
N HIS A 338 4.34 -45.64 12.81
CA HIS A 338 3.60 -45.97 11.56
C HIS A 338 3.88 -45.13 10.28
N ASN A 339 4.86 -44.23 10.23
CA ASN A 339 5.34 -43.66 8.95
C ASN A 339 6.80 -44.01 8.72
N ARG A 340 7.13 -44.59 7.56
CA ARG A 340 8.52 -44.90 7.17
C ARG A 340 9.34 -43.66 6.80
N ASP A 341 8.67 -42.56 6.45
CA ASP A 341 9.31 -41.38 5.85
C ASP A 341 9.66 -40.27 6.87
N THR A 342 9.25 -40.40 8.14
CA THR A 342 9.49 -39.38 9.17
C THR A 342 10.01 -40.06 10.43
N GLN A 343 11.32 -39.93 10.68
CA GLN A 343 12.00 -40.52 11.83
C GLN A 343 12.26 -39.46 12.89
N ALA A 344 12.03 -39.78 14.17
CA ALA A 344 12.36 -38.88 15.26
C ALA A 344 13.15 -39.62 16.36
N GLY A 345 14.10 -38.93 17.00
CA GLY A 345 14.92 -39.54 18.03
C GLY A 345 15.82 -38.55 18.75
N ARG A 346 16.34 -38.98 19.91
CA ARG A 346 17.28 -38.18 20.72
C ARG A 346 18.70 -38.33 20.20
N LEU A 347 19.43 -37.23 20.07
CA LEU A 347 20.87 -37.24 19.74
C LEU A 347 21.69 -37.79 20.91
N VAL A 348 22.41 -38.88 20.66
CA VAL A 348 23.33 -39.52 21.61
C VAL A 348 24.75 -39.11 21.28
N TRP A 349 25.36 -38.34 22.16
CA TRP A 349 26.67 -37.70 21.96
C TRP A 349 27.30 -37.31 23.29
N ASP A 350 28.58 -36.94 23.25
CA ASP A 350 29.41 -36.69 24.45
C ASP A 350 29.21 -35.30 25.08
N TYR A 351 28.38 -34.44 24.48
CA TYR A 351 28.14 -33.07 24.94
C TYR A 351 26.78 -32.94 25.66
N PRO A 352 26.67 -32.12 26.72
CA PRO A 352 25.44 -31.97 27.50
C PRO A 352 24.44 -31.05 26.80
N LEU A 353 23.92 -31.54 25.69
CA LEU A 353 22.85 -30.90 24.94
C LEU A 353 21.78 -31.94 24.63
N ASP A 354 20.60 -31.71 25.19
CA ASP A 354 19.46 -32.58 25.01
C ASP A 354 18.71 -32.17 23.74
N LEU A 355 19.14 -32.71 22.60
CA LEU A 355 18.61 -32.39 21.27
C LEU A 355 17.77 -33.54 20.72
N ILE A 356 16.53 -33.25 20.37
CA ILE A 356 15.63 -34.14 19.65
C ILE A 356 15.69 -33.77 18.16
N LEU A 357 15.89 -34.78 17.31
CA LEU A 357 15.92 -34.64 15.86
C LEU A 357 14.62 -35.18 15.27
N ILE A 358 14.05 -34.45 14.32
CA ILE A 358 12.89 -34.85 13.52
C ILE A 358 13.30 -34.80 12.06
N ASP A 359 13.45 -35.96 11.43
CA ASP A 359 13.73 -36.08 10.00
C ASP A 359 12.44 -35.94 9.20
N VAL A 360 12.37 -34.89 8.38
CA VAL A 360 11.28 -34.64 7.43
C VAL A 360 11.65 -35.04 6.00
N GLY A 361 12.83 -35.63 5.79
CA GLY A 361 13.22 -36.27 4.54
C GLY A 361 14.73 -36.32 4.33
N GLY A 362 15.33 -37.52 4.43
CA GLY A 362 16.72 -37.79 4.03
C GLY A 362 17.79 -37.11 4.89
N GLY A 363 17.42 -36.63 6.08
CA GLY A 363 18.34 -36.00 7.04
C GLY A 363 19.04 -37.00 7.97
N ILE A 364 18.51 -38.22 8.09
CA ILE A 364 19.03 -39.28 8.96
C ILE A 364 19.03 -40.63 8.21
N GLU A 365 20.09 -41.42 8.38
CA GLU A 365 20.25 -42.74 7.74
C GLU A 365 20.31 -43.88 8.77
N GLY A 366 19.56 -44.95 8.54
CA GLY A 366 19.50 -46.15 9.39
C GLY A 366 18.29 -46.19 10.33
N GLU A 367 18.15 -47.28 11.10
CA GLU A 367 17.13 -47.41 12.16
C GLU A 367 17.74 -47.06 13.52
N HIS A 368 16.99 -46.32 14.36
CA HIS A 368 17.53 -45.68 15.58
C HIS A 368 16.65 -45.90 16.81
N GLU A 369 16.44 -47.16 17.21
CA GLU A 369 15.63 -47.49 18.42
C GLU A 369 16.24 -46.99 19.75
N LYS A 370 17.55 -46.72 19.80
CA LYS A 370 18.28 -46.32 21.02
C LYS A 370 18.81 -44.88 20.99
N GLY A 371 18.29 -44.06 20.07
CA GLY A 371 18.76 -42.70 19.81
C GLY A 371 19.71 -42.62 18.60
N ILE A 372 19.87 -41.41 18.09
CA ILE A 372 20.59 -41.10 16.84
C ILE A 372 22.00 -40.66 17.19
N ARG A 373 23.01 -41.22 16.53
CA ARG A 373 24.42 -40.82 16.68
C ARG A 373 24.81 -39.78 15.62
N PRO A 374 25.82 -38.93 15.87
CA PRO A 374 26.28 -37.94 14.90
C PRO A 374 26.66 -38.51 13.53
N GLU A 375 27.16 -39.76 13.47
CA GLU A 375 27.54 -40.42 12.22
C GLU A 375 26.35 -40.77 11.33
N GLN A 376 25.15 -40.88 11.93
CA GLN A 376 23.91 -41.27 11.25
C GLN A 376 23.18 -40.07 10.63
N ILE A 377 23.66 -38.85 10.87
CA ILE A 377 23.07 -37.63 10.33
C ILE A 377 23.65 -37.38 8.94
N THR A 378 22.81 -37.45 7.91
CA THR A 378 23.17 -37.18 6.51
C THR A 378 22.95 -35.73 6.12
N SER A 379 22.09 -35.00 6.83
CA SER A 379 21.79 -33.60 6.59
C SER A 379 23.07 -32.74 6.52
N VAL A 380 23.33 -32.19 5.35
CA VAL A 380 24.53 -31.37 5.08
C VAL A 380 24.63 -30.17 6.04
N PRO A 381 23.57 -29.34 6.23
CA PRO A 381 23.67 -28.21 7.14
C PRO A 381 23.77 -28.63 8.61
N MET A 382 23.10 -29.71 9.03
CA MET A 382 23.15 -30.18 10.42
C MET A 382 24.54 -30.70 10.80
N ARG A 383 25.20 -31.45 9.89
CA ARG A 383 26.57 -31.92 10.10
C ARG A 383 27.56 -30.77 10.29
N ALA A 384 27.42 -29.70 9.50
CA ALA A 384 28.28 -28.52 9.63
C ALA A 384 28.11 -27.84 10.99
N LEU A 385 26.87 -27.69 11.46
CA LEU A 385 26.55 -27.15 12.78
C LEU A 385 27.13 -28.02 13.90
N LEU A 386 26.87 -29.33 13.89
CA LEU A 386 27.36 -30.26 14.91
C LEU A 386 28.90 -30.32 14.95
N ARG A 387 29.57 -30.22 13.79
CA ARG A 387 31.04 -30.12 13.72
C ARG A 387 31.56 -28.86 14.41
N GLY A 388 30.90 -27.72 14.20
CA GLY A 388 31.22 -26.46 14.89
C GLY A 388 31.00 -26.56 16.39
N MET A 389 29.87 -27.13 16.81
CA MET A 389 29.58 -27.32 18.23
C MET A 389 30.57 -28.27 18.89
N SER A 390 31.03 -29.31 18.18
CA SER A 390 31.97 -30.31 18.72
C SER A 390 33.43 -29.86 18.68
N TYR A 391 33.72 -28.60 18.35
CA TYR A 391 35.09 -28.12 18.28
C TYR A 391 35.76 -28.12 19.67
N PRO A 392 36.98 -28.66 19.80
CA PRO A 392 37.66 -28.75 21.10
C PRO A 392 37.77 -27.40 21.82
N GLY A 393 37.40 -27.37 23.10
CA GLY A 393 37.44 -26.16 23.93
C GLY A 393 36.17 -25.29 23.90
N MET A 394 35.21 -25.55 23.00
CA MET A 394 33.94 -24.81 22.97
C MET A 394 32.98 -25.23 24.10
N TRP A 395 33.15 -26.44 24.63
CA TRP A 395 32.42 -26.99 25.78
C TRP A 395 33.30 -27.12 27.02
N ASP A 396 34.09 -26.10 27.34
CA ASP A 396 34.96 -26.14 28.51
C ASP A 396 34.13 -26.28 29.81
N MET A 397 34.17 -27.46 30.44
CA MET A 397 33.39 -27.78 31.65
C MET A 397 34.00 -27.18 32.92
N SER A 398 35.04 -26.37 32.80
CA SER A 398 35.73 -25.75 33.93
C SER A 398 34.82 -24.73 34.62
N PRO A 399 34.48 -24.89 35.91
CA PRO A 399 33.62 -23.95 36.63
C PRO A 399 34.31 -22.60 36.73
N ALA A 400 33.78 -21.60 36.03
CA ALA A 400 34.16 -20.21 36.25
C ALA A 400 33.73 -19.84 37.68
N GLY A 401 34.69 -19.70 38.59
CA GLY A 401 34.43 -19.47 40.00
C GLY A 401 33.75 -18.13 40.25
N VAL A 402 32.43 -18.13 40.46
CA VAL A 402 31.68 -17.09 41.19
C VAL A 402 30.41 -17.69 41.82
N ASP A 403 30.29 -17.50 43.13
CA ASP A 403 29.15 -17.65 44.06
C ASP A 403 27.96 -18.57 43.73
N PHE A 404 28.09 -19.84 44.15
CA PHE A 404 27.01 -20.83 44.22
C PHE A 404 25.85 -20.39 45.15
N SER A 405 26.11 -19.50 46.11
CA SER A 405 25.12 -19.00 47.08
C SER A 405 24.02 -18.15 46.41
N SER A 406 24.41 -17.29 45.46
CA SER A 406 23.48 -16.49 44.67
C SER A 406 22.71 -17.34 43.65
N PHE A 407 23.35 -18.37 43.07
CA PHE A 407 22.73 -19.32 42.15
C PHE A 407 21.69 -20.20 42.85
N MET A 408 22.02 -20.74 44.04
CA MET A 408 21.10 -21.56 44.85
C MET A 408 19.93 -20.77 45.42
N SER A 409 20.13 -19.49 45.79
CA SER A 409 19.01 -18.65 46.26
C SER A 409 17.94 -18.40 45.19
N SER A 410 18.33 -18.49 43.91
CA SER A 410 17.43 -18.38 42.76
C SER A 410 16.72 -19.69 42.43
N LEU A 411 17.34 -20.84 42.73
CA LEU A 411 16.78 -22.18 42.60
C LEU A 411 15.74 -22.51 43.69
N THR A 412 15.85 -21.88 44.87
CA THR A 412 14.95 -22.16 46.01
C THR A 412 13.66 -21.33 46.03
N ARG A 413 13.45 -20.38 45.09
CA ARG A 413 12.20 -19.60 45.01
C ARG A 413 11.12 -20.23 44.13
N THR A 414 11.39 -21.35 43.47
CA THR A 414 10.44 -22.02 42.56
C THR A 414 9.82 -23.28 43.14
N THR A 415 10.11 -23.63 44.39
CA THR A 415 9.50 -24.80 45.06
C THR A 415 8.25 -24.41 45.83
N SER A 416 7.17 -24.06 45.13
CA SER A 416 5.79 -24.36 45.54
C SER A 416 4.77 -23.73 44.57
N VAL A 417 4.28 -24.49 43.59
CA VAL A 417 2.83 -24.67 43.33
C VAL A 417 2.71 -25.97 42.51
N ARG A 418 2.10 -26.99 43.10
CA ARG A 418 1.62 -28.17 42.38
C ARG A 418 0.27 -27.83 41.77
N SER A 419 0.21 -27.75 40.44
CA SER A 419 -0.97 -28.04 39.64
C SER A 419 -0.57 -28.15 38.17
N THR A 420 -0.82 -29.32 37.58
CA THR A 420 -0.73 -29.72 36.15
C THR A 420 0.67 -29.76 35.52
N SER A 421 1.04 -30.94 35.00
CA SER A 421 2.41 -31.38 34.67
C SER A 421 3.04 -30.62 33.47
N PRO A 422 4.18 -29.94 33.67
CA PRO A 422 4.90 -29.17 32.65
C PRO A 422 6.17 -29.89 32.16
N GLU A 423 6.07 -30.90 31.28
CA GLU A 423 7.25 -31.68 30.86
C GLU A 423 7.67 -31.61 29.37
N ASP A 424 6.92 -30.95 28.47
CA ASP A 424 7.32 -30.92 27.03
C ASP A 424 7.55 -29.53 26.40
N VAL A 425 7.26 -28.43 27.10
CA VAL A 425 7.60 -27.07 26.63
C VAL A 425 8.96 -26.63 27.20
N GLY A 426 10.04 -27.20 26.68
CA GLY A 426 11.40 -26.87 27.15
C GLY A 426 12.59 -27.62 26.53
N ARG A 427 12.39 -28.48 25.52
CA ARG A 427 13.46 -29.31 24.93
C ARG A 427 14.13 -28.64 23.74
N ASN A 428 15.41 -28.91 23.49
CA ASN A 428 16.05 -28.47 22.25
C ASN A 428 15.53 -29.36 21.12
N LEU A 429 15.04 -28.74 20.05
CA LEU A 429 14.41 -29.43 18.92
C LEU A 429 15.10 -29.02 17.64
N ALA A 430 15.37 -30.00 16.78
CA ALA A 430 15.88 -29.78 15.44
C ALA A 430 15.05 -30.56 14.42
N VAL A 431 14.49 -29.85 13.44
CA VAL A 431 13.88 -30.42 12.24
C VAL A 431 14.96 -30.47 11.16
N VAL A 432 15.16 -31.64 10.56
CA VAL A 432 16.24 -31.87 9.58
C VAL A 432 15.71 -32.52 8.31
N SER A 433 16.29 -32.17 7.18
CA SER A 433 16.20 -32.89 5.91
C SER A 433 17.60 -32.98 5.28
N ALA A 434 17.74 -33.62 4.13
CA ALA A 434 19.03 -33.69 3.41
C ALA A 434 19.71 -32.32 3.23
N GLU A 435 18.93 -31.28 2.88
CA GLU A 435 19.42 -29.93 2.54
C GLU A 435 18.97 -28.84 3.53
N TYR A 436 18.11 -29.17 4.50
CA TYR A 436 17.50 -28.21 5.41
C TYR A 436 17.75 -28.56 6.88
N THR A 437 17.89 -27.54 7.71
CA THR A 437 17.82 -27.70 9.16
C THR A 437 17.19 -26.48 9.84
N ASN A 438 16.28 -26.73 10.76
CA ASN A 438 15.72 -25.73 11.67
C ASN A 438 15.96 -26.18 13.10
N ILE A 439 16.63 -25.38 13.90
CA ILE A 439 17.03 -25.74 15.25
C ILE A 439 16.61 -24.65 16.23
N ASN A 440 15.94 -25.07 17.29
CA ASN A 440 15.62 -24.27 18.44
C ASN A 440 16.40 -24.78 19.64
N PHE A 441 17.39 -24.00 20.07
CA PHE A 441 18.14 -24.22 21.29
C PHE A 441 17.60 -23.36 22.44
N ARG A 442 17.33 -24.02 23.56
CA ARG A 442 17.05 -23.40 24.86
C ARG A 442 18.12 -23.87 25.85
N LEU A 443 19.19 -23.09 25.94
CA LEU A 443 20.35 -23.37 26.77
C LEU A 443 20.33 -22.45 28.00
N GLY A 444 19.70 -22.91 29.09
CA GLY A 444 19.48 -22.07 30.27
C GLY A 444 18.54 -20.91 29.95
N TYR A 445 19.07 -19.67 29.99
CA TYR A 445 18.32 -18.45 29.69
C TYR A 445 18.59 -17.89 28.29
N HIS A 446 19.38 -18.60 27.49
CA HIS A 446 19.68 -18.24 26.10
C HIS A 446 18.80 -19.05 25.15
N PHE A 447 18.16 -18.33 24.24
CA PHE A 447 17.31 -18.86 23.19
C PHE A 447 17.99 -18.59 21.85
N THR A 448 18.29 -19.64 21.11
CA THR A 448 18.91 -19.54 19.78
C THR A 448 18.06 -20.28 18.77
N VAL A 449 17.75 -19.61 17.66
CA VAL A 449 17.06 -20.19 16.50
C VAL A 449 18.01 -20.15 15.32
N ILE A 450 18.20 -21.30 14.68
CA ILE A 450 18.98 -21.44 13.45
C ILE A 450 18.07 -22.06 12.40
N ASP A 451 17.94 -21.41 11.25
CA ASP A 451 17.17 -21.90 10.12
C ASP A 451 18.04 -21.80 8.88
N ALA A 452 18.29 -22.93 8.22
CA ALA A 452 19.24 -22.98 7.11
C ALA A 452 18.81 -23.95 6.02
N TYR A 453 18.89 -23.48 4.78
CA TYR A 453 18.74 -24.29 3.58
C TYR A 453 20.02 -24.19 2.74
N VAL A 454 20.59 -25.33 2.40
CA VAL A 454 21.86 -25.44 1.66
C VAL A 454 21.72 -26.48 0.56
N SER A 455 21.64 -26.00 -0.68
CA SER A 455 21.66 -26.79 -1.91
C SER A 455 22.76 -26.30 -2.86
N ASP A 456 22.89 -26.99 -3.99
CA ASP A 456 23.80 -26.58 -5.07
C ASP A 456 23.28 -25.34 -5.83
N ASN A 457 22.00 -24.98 -5.69
CA ASN A 457 21.43 -23.77 -6.26
C ASN A 457 21.63 -22.57 -5.33
N ILE A 458 22.50 -21.64 -5.73
CA ILE A 458 22.84 -20.43 -4.96
C ILE A 458 21.59 -19.62 -4.58
N LEU A 459 20.56 -19.58 -5.44
CA LEU A 459 19.39 -18.72 -5.19
C LEU A 459 18.54 -19.17 -4.00
N ASP A 460 18.55 -20.47 -3.68
CA ASP A 460 17.74 -21.06 -2.62
C ASP A 460 18.44 -21.01 -1.26
N ASN A 461 19.76 -20.86 -1.28
CA ASN A 461 20.62 -20.87 -0.10
C ASN A 461 20.35 -19.69 0.83
N HIS A 462 20.02 -20.01 2.10
CA HIS A 462 19.84 -19.02 3.15
C HIS A 462 20.19 -19.56 4.54
N ILE A 463 20.63 -18.65 5.41
CA ILE A 463 20.80 -18.88 6.85
C ILE A 463 20.13 -17.73 7.58
N TYR A 464 19.28 -18.07 8.53
CA TYR A 464 18.70 -17.19 9.51
C TYR A 464 19.17 -17.63 10.90
N PHE A 465 19.73 -16.68 11.64
CA PHE A 465 20.19 -16.87 13.00
C PHE A 465 19.51 -15.83 13.89
N ARG A 466 18.94 -16.28 15.00
CA ARG A 466 18.41 -15.40 16.04
C ARG A 466 18.92 -15.86 17.39
N PHE A 467 19.41 -14.92 18.17
CA PHE A 467 19.86 -15.13 19.53
C PHE A 467 19.16 -14.14 20.46
N SER A 468 18.68 -14.60 21.62
CA SER A 468 18.06 -13.75 22.64
C SER A 468 18.20 -14.34 24.04
N GLY A 469 18.15 -13.50 25.08
CA GLY A 469 18.10 -13.94 26.48
C GLY A 469 19.43 -13.89 27.24
N GLY A 470 19.40 -14.13 28.56
CA GLY A 470 20.53 -14.01 29.51
C GLY A 470 20.08 -13.50 30.88
N VAL A 471 20.83 -13.78 31.96
CA VAL A 471 20.44 -13.41 33.35
C VAL A 471 21.26 -12.26 33.92
N THR A 472 22.37 -11.90 33.30
CA THR A 472 23.34 -10.94 33.86
C THR A 472 22.90 -9.48 33.75
N GLU A 473 23.66 -8.57 34.36
CA GLU A 473 23.46 -7.12 34.26
C GLU A 473 23.38 -6.64 32.80
N THR A 474 22.58 -5.60 32.56
CA THR A 474 22.30 -5.02 31.24
C THR A 474 23.57 -4.71 30.43
N THR A 475 24.65 -4.29 31.11
CA THR A 475 25.96 -3.99 30.51
C THR A 475 26.65 -5.22 29.91
N ARG A 476 26.59 -6.38 30.58
CA ARG A 476 27.20 -7.63 30.07
C ARG A 476 26.41 -8.20 28.90
N ARG A 477 25.08 -8.14 28.96
CA ARG A 477 24.21 -8.54 27.83
C ARG A 477 24.50 -7.72 26.58
N ALA A 478 24.62 -6.39 26.73
CA ALA A 478 24.94 -5.49 25.62
C ALA A 478 26.30 -5.80 24.97
N ARG A 479 27.33 -6.11 25.77
CA ARG A 479 28.66 -6.48 25.27
C ARG A 479 28.65 -7.79 24.48
N ARG A 480 27.89 -8.79 24.94
CA ARG A 480 27.72 -10.06 24.22
C ARG A 480 26.98 -9.85 22.89
N THR A 481 25.89 -9.10 22.89
CA THR A 481 25.17 -8.70 21.66
C THR A 481 26.13 -8.05 20.66
N ARG A 482 26.98 -7.12 21.14
CA ARG A 482 27.99 -6.45 20.31
C ARG A 482 29.07 -7.41 19.79
N LEU A 483 29.54 -8.34 20.61
CA LEU A 483 30.51 -9.37 20.18
C LEU A 483 29.91 -10.26 19.09
N LEU A 484 28.71 -10.80 19.30
CA LEU A 484 28.02 -11.64 18.32
C LEU A 484 27.77 -10.88 17.02
N GLY A 485 27.26 -9.65 17.10
CA GLY A 485 27.08 -8.78 15.94
C GLY A 485 28.38 -8.54 15.18
N ARG A 486 29.48 -8.24 15.90
CA ARG A 486 30.80 -8.02 15.27
C ARG A 486 31.33 -9.25 14.56
N ILE A 487 31.19 -10.43 15.16
CA ILE A 487 31.62 -11.71 14.55
C ILE A 487 30.77 -11.99 13.30
N LEU A 488 29.44 -11.94 13.43
CA LEU A 488 28.52 -12.28 12.35
C LEU A 488 28.68 -11.31 11.16
N SER A 489 28.78 -10.00 11.41
CA SER A 489 29.03 -9.01 10.35
C SER A 489 30.40 -9.17 9.68
N HIS A 490 31.43 -9.63 10.40
CA HIS A 490 32.73 -9.92 9.79
C HIS A 490 32.67 -11.09 8.79
N TYR A 491 31.75 -12.03 8.99
CA TYR A 491 31.55 -13.20 8.16
C TYR A 491 30.31 -13.08 7.26
N ASP A 492 30.06 -11.87 6.74
CA ASP A 492 29.07 -11.54 5.70
C ASP A 492 27.58 -11.60 6.11
N PHE A 493 27.26 -11.78 7.40
CA PHE A 493 25.86 -11.72 7.83
C PHE A 493 25.35 -10.27 7.93
N LEU A 494 24.16 -10.04 7.38
CA LEU A 494 23.39 -8.83 7.66
C LEU A 494 22.79 -8.94 9.07
N CYS A 495 23.27 -8.09 9.99
CA CYS A 495 22.93 -8.17 11.41
C CYS A 495 22.05 -7.00 11.87
N GLU A 496 20.97 -7.32 12.58
CA GLU A 496 20.10 -6.38 13.30
C GLU A 496 20.22 -6.66 14.80
N MET A 497 20.48 -5.62 15.59
CA MET A 497 20.65 -5.74 17.04
C MET A 497 19.63 -4.87 17.76
N HIS A 498 18.83 -5.47 18.63
CA HIS A 498 17.83 -4.78 19.44
C HIS A 498 17.93 -5.24 20.89
N GLY A 499 18.54 -4.41 21.74
CA GLY A 499 18.75 -4.75 23.16
C GLY A 499 19.66 -5.98 23.32
N ASP A 500 19.10 -7.07 23.83
CA ASP A 500 19.76 -8.36 24.01
C ASP A 500 19.51 -9.36 22.87
N ILE A 501 18.81 -8.93 21.82
CA ILE A 501 18.49 -9.72 20.63
C ILE A 501 19.48 -9.42 19.52
N VAL A 502 20.03 -10.49 18.92
CA VAL A 502 20.82 -10.45 17.68
C VAL A 502 20.07 -11.27 16.64
N VAL A 503 19.76 -10.65 15.50
CA VAL A 503 19.24 -11.32 14.31
C VAL A 503 20.27 -11.18 13.20
N ALA A 504 20.67 -12.29 12.58
CA ALA A 504 21.62 -12.31 11.50
C ALA A 504 21.07 -13.12 10.32
N ARG A 505 21.23 -12.58 9.11
CA ARG A 505 20.72 -13.18 7.87
C ARG A 505 21.82 -13.26 6.82
N LEU A 506 21.92 -14.40 6.15
CA LEU A 506 22.76 -14.61 4.98
C LEU A 506 21.92 -15.27 3.89
N LYS A 507 22.04 -14.79 2.65
CA LYS A 507 21.28 -15.33 1.50
C LYS A 507 22.16 -15.32 0.25
N ARG A 508 21.86 -16.21 -0.69
CA ARG A 508 22.45 -16.22 -2.04
C ARG A 508 23.96 -16.38 -2.04
N THR A 509 24.45 -17.38 -1.30
CA THR A 509 25.87 -17.71 -1.20
C THR A 509 26.10 -19.15 -1.65
N ASP A 510 27.28 -19.46 -2.17
CA ASP A 510 27.65 -20.82 -2.56
C ASP A 510 27.65 -21.80 -1.37
N ARG A 511 27.47 -23.07 -1.69
CA ARG A 511 27.35 -24.15 -0.72
C ARG A 511 28.53 -24.24 0.25
N GLU A 512 29.76 -24.08 -0.24
CA GLU A 512 30.97 -24.22 0.59
C GLU A 512 31.02 -23.11 1.66
N ARG A 513 30.80 -21.86 1.26
CA ARG A 513 30.72 -20.74 2.19
C ARG A 513 29.55 -20.91 3.17
N MET A 514 28.38 -21.36 2.72
CA MET A 514 27.24 -21.63 3.59
C MET A 514 27.59 -22.62 4.70
N LEU A 515 28.33 -23.68 4.38
CA LEU A 515 28.78 -24.67 5.37
C LEU A 515 29.82 -24.10 6.34
N GLN A 516 30.75 -23.27 5.86
CA GLN A 516 31.68 -22.55 6.73
C GLN A 516 30.95 -21.61 7.70
N ARG A 517 29.89 -20.93 7.24
CA ARG A 517 29.07 -20.05 8.08
C ARG A 517 28.22 -20.85 9.08
N LEU A 518 27.70 -22.00 8.70
CA LEU A 518 27.02 -22.91 9.64
C LEU A 518 27.98 -23.46 10.69
N PHE A 519 29.20 -23.83 10.31
CA PHE A 519 30.25 -24.22 11.25
C PHE A 519 30.53 -23.10 12.28
N LEU A 520 30.65 -21.85 11.81
CA LEU A 520 30.76 -20.67 12.68
C LEU A 520 29.59 -20.55 13.66
N LEU A 521 28.35 -20.69 13.18
CA LEU A 521 27.18 -20.65 14.06
C LEU A 521 27.22 -21.76 15.12
N GLY A 522 27.68 -22.96 14.76
CA GLY A 522 27.90 -24.05 15.71
C GLY A 522 28.91 -23.69 16.81
N LEU A 523 30.03 -23.07 16.44
CA LEU A 523 31.00 -22.55 17.42
C LEU A 523 30.33 -21.54 18.37
N LEU A 524 29.56 -20.60 17.83
CA LEU A 524 28.88 -19.57 18.61
C LEU A 524 27.85 -20.16 19.59
N VAL A 525 27.11 -21.21 19.21
CA VAL A 525 26.16 -21.88 20.12
C VAL A 525 26.89 -22.51 21.31
N GLY A 526 28.01 -23.21 21.09
CA GLY A 526 28.81 -23.75 22.21
C GLY A 526 29.37 -22.65 23.09
N PHE A 527 29.88 -21.60 22.46
CA PHE A 527 30.57 -20.50 23.12
C PHE A 527 29.64 -19.57 23.93
N THR A 528 28.41 -19.32 23.45
CA THR A 528 27.46 -18.37 24.05
C THR A 528 27.00 -18.72 25.46
N ARG A 529 27.03 -20.01 25.84
CA ARG A 529 26.70 -20.47 27.21
C ARG A 529 27.59 -19.84 28.29
N GLN A 530 28.84 -19.51 27.96
CA GLN A 530 29.85 -19.04 28.93
C GLN A 530 30.12 -17.54 28.85
N LEU A 531 29.67 -16.89 27.78
CA LEU A 531 29.97 -15.49 27.50
C LEU A 531 29.50 -14.55 28.62
N ASP A 532 28.32 -14.78 29.17
CA ASP A 532 27.77 -13.89 30.20
C ASP A 532 28.64 -13.77 31.47
N VAL A 533 29.35 -14.84 31.81
CA VAL A 533 30.25 -14.89 32.97
C VAL A 533 31.62 -14.29 32.62
N LYS A 534 32.12 -14.52 31.40
CA LYS A 534 33.46 -14.10 30.95
C LYS A 534 33.53 -12.64 30.43
N MET A 535 32.40 -12.02 30.11
CA MET A 535 32.32 -10.67 29.49
C MET A 535 32.45 -9.51 30.50
N VAL A 536 33.59 -9.41 31.18
CA VAL A 536 33.85 -8.43 32.25
C VAL A 536 34.39 -7.09 31.73
N SER A 537 35.08 -7.05 30.58
CA SER A 537 35.63 -5.83 29.97
C SER A 537 35.37 -5.76 28.44
N GLU A 538 35.53 -4.58 27.83
CA GLU A 538 35.44 -4.42 26.36
C GLU A 538 36.63 -5.07 25.64
N GLU A 539 37.79 -5.20 26.27
CA GLU A 539 38.98 -5.85 25.70
C GLU A 539 38.71 -7.33 25.38
N MET A 540 37.90 -8.00 26.20
CA MET A 540 37.47 -9.39 25.98
C MET A 540 36.72 -9.57 24.65
N ILE A 541 36.02 -8.54 24.15
CA ILE A 541 35.35 -8.60 22.84
C ILE A 541 36.39 -8.81 21.74
N THR A 542 37.51 -8.09 21.80
CA THR A 542 38.56 -8.17 20.78
C THR A 542 39.34 -9.49 20.91
N THR A 543 39.61 -9.94 22.14
CA THR A 543 40.26 -11.24 22.39
C THR A 543 39.45 -12.40 21.82
N PHE A 544 38.15 -12.48 22.15
CA PHE A 544 37.29 -13.56 21.68
C PHE A 544 37.00 -13.49 20.18
N PHE A 545 36.91 -12.27 19.62
CA PHE A 545 36.85 -12.10 18.17
C PHE A 545 38.08 -12.69 17.47
N ASN A 546 39.28 -12.43 17.99
CA ASN A 546 40.52 -12.96 17.44
C ASN A 546 40.65 -14.48 17.62
N GLU A 547 40.17 -15.04 18.72
CA GLU A 547 40.12 -16.49 18.97
C GLU A 547 39.25 -17.19 17.91
N ILE A 548 38.02 -16.71 17.71
CA ILE A 548 37.11 -17.26 16.68
C ILE A 548 37.70 -17.08 15.28
N LYS A 549 38.32 -15.93 15.00
CA LYS A 549 38.99 -15.69 13.73
C LYS A 549 40.11 -16.71 13.46
N THR A 550 40.93 -17.01 14.47
CA THR A 550 42.01 -17.99 14.39
C THR A 550 41.47 -19.40 14.13
N ILE A 551 40.34 -19.77 14.76
CA ILE A 551 39.68 -21.06 14.54
C ILE A 551 39.16 -21.16 13.10
N MET A 552 38.50 -20.12 12.62
CA MET A 552 37.96 -20.07 11.26
C MET A 552 39.05 -20.07 10.18
N GLU A 553 40.18 -19.40 10.41
CA GLU A 553 41.33 -19.42 9.49
C GLU A 553 41.97 -20.81 9.41
N LYS A 554 42.06 -21.54 10.54
CA LYS A 554 42.53 -22.93 10.56
C LYS A 554 41.58 -23.89 9.85
N GLU A 555 40.29 -23.63 9.90
CA GLU A 555 39.28 -24.45 9.25
C GLU A 555 39.22 -24.20 7.73
N ASN A 556 39.35 -22.95 7.28
CA ASN A 556 39.41 -22.61 5.86
C ASN A 556 40.70 -23.06 5.15
N GLY A 557 41.75 -23.38 5.92
CA GLY A 557 43.04 -23.88 5.41
C GLY A 557 43.14 -25.41 5.34
N LYS A 558 42.10 -26.15 5.74
CA LYS A 558 41.97 -27.60 5.63
C LYS A 558 40.98 -27.95 4.54
#